data_AF-A0A954DGF3-F1
#
_entry.id   AF-A0A954DGF3-F1
#
_cell.length_a   1.000
_cell.length_b   1.000
_cell.length_c   1.000
_cell.angle_alpha   90.00
_cell.angle_beta   90.00
_cell.angle_gamma   90.00
#
_symmetry.space_group_name_H-M   'P 1'
#
loop_
_entity.id
_entity.type
_entity.pdbx_description
1 polymer ?
#
loop_
_entity_poly.entity_id
_entity_poly.type
_entity_poly.pdbx_seq_one_letter_code
_entity_poly.pdbx_strand_id
1 'polypeptide(L)'
;NDAPALEKADIGVAMGMRGTQVAREAADIVLQDDDLGTIVVAIEIGRTTFTNIRKFVVYLMSCNVSEVLVVASGAVLAGPQPLLPLQILFLNFVTDVFPALALGTCEGSRNLMLEPPRDPQEPLLTRRHWTTIFVFGVLIAVVVLGTMQLAVSWLDASQERATTIAFLTLAFAQLWHVFSMRDRTSGWALNEISRNRWIWGALVLCSVLLLAAVFVHPLARVLTLVDPSAGGWALALGASLLPFALGQLWHAVARSWKTIRRSTSRARSSGI
;
A
#
# COMPACT_ATOMS: atom_id res chain seq x y z
N ASN A 1 -9.35 -37.44 -24.01
CA ASN A 1 -7.97 -37.91 -23.75
C ASN A 1 -7.17 -36.90 -22.94
N ASP A 2 -7.30 -35.59 -23.21
CA ASP A 2 -6.48 -34.58 -22.51
C ASP A 2 -7.01 -34.17 -21.13
N ALA A 3 -8.28 -34.46 -20.81
CA ALA A 3 -8.93 -34.05 -19.57
C ALA A 3 -8.17 -34.45 -18.28
N PRO A 4 -7.66 -35.69 -18.10
CA PRO A 4 -6.89 -36.03 -16.90
C PRO A 4 -5.58 -35.26 -16.77
N ALA A 5 -4.97 -34.84 -17.89
CA ALA A 5 -3.74 -34.05 -17.87
C ALA A 5 -4.03 -32.58 -17.57
N LEU A 6 -5.14 -32.04 -18.10
CA LEU A 6 -5.61 -30.69 -17.80
C LEU A 6 -5.93 -30.53 -16.32
N GLU A 7 -6.64 -31.49 -15.72
CA GLU A 7 -6.99 -31.47 -14.28
C GLU A 7 -5.77 -31.65 -13.35
N LYS A 8 -4.73 -32.34 -13.84
CA LYS A 8 -3.49 -32.55 -13.06
C LYS A 8 -2.51 -31.38 -13.16
N ALA A 9 -2.63 -30.54 -14.19
CA ALA A 9 -1.75 -29.39 -14.36
C ALA A 9 -2.04 -28.33 -13.27
N ASP A 10 -1.03 -27.55 -12.88
CA ASP A 10 -1.25 -26.42 -11.97
C ASP A 10 -2.21 -25.38 -12.59
N ILE A 11 -2.20 -25.27 -13.92
CA ILE A 11 -3.16 -24.50 -14.73
C ILE A 11 -3.40 -25.26 -16.04
N GLY A 12 -4.59 -25.84 -16.22
CA GLY A 12 -5.03 -26.46 -17.46
C GLY A 12 -5.54 -25.41 -18.47
N VAL A 13 -5.09 -25.48 -19.73
CA VAL A 13 -5.51 -24.56 -20.81
C VAL A 13 -6.13 -25.35 -21.96
N ALA A 14 -7.39 -25.03 -22.31
CA ALA A 14 -8.12 -25.66 -23.40
C ALA A 14 -8.45 -24.68 -24.54
N MET A 15 -8.57 -25.23 -25.75
CA MET A 15 -8.98 -24.49 -26.95
C MET A 15 -10.50 -24.28 -26.93
N GLY A 16 -10.96 -23.06 -27.19
CA GLY A 16 -12.36 -22.65 -27.13
C GLY A 16 -13.16 -22.98 -28.38
N MET A 17 -12.56 -23.04 -29.57
CA MET A 17 -13.25 -23.47 -30.80
C MET A 17 -13.00 -24.94 -31.08
N ARG A 18 -11.74 -25.37 -31.13
CA ARG A 18 -11.33 -26.74 -31.48
C ARG A 18 -11.39 -27.73 -30.32
N GLY A 19 -11.37 -27.26 -29.07
CA GLY A 19 -11.36 -28.15 -27.91
C GLY A 19 -12.71 -28.82 -27.70
N THR A 20 -12.70 -30.08 -27.26
CA THR A 20 -13.93 -30.80 -26.91
C THR A 20 -14.56 -30.19 -25.66
N GLN A 21 -15.87 -30.37 -25.49
CA GLN A 21 -16.57 -29.88 -24.29
C GLN A 21 -15.94 -30.42 -23.00
N VAL A 22 -15.59 -31.71 -22.99
CA VAL A 22 -14.89 -32.36 -21.87
C VAL A 22 -13.54 -31.70 -21.57
N ALA A 23 -12.79 -31.27 -22.59
CA ALA A 23 -11.52 -30.56 -22.37
C ALA A 23 -11.73 -29.14 -21.81
N ARG A 24 -12.78 -28.43 -22.24
CA ARG A 24 -13.10 -27.08 -21.73
C ARG A 24 -13.59 -27.12 -20.28
N GLU A 25 -14.38 -28.14 -19.92
CA GLU A 25 -14.87 -28.34 -18.56
C GLU A 25 -13.75 -28.77 -17.59
N ALA A 26 -12.72 -29.45 -18.10
CA ALA A 26 -11.57 -29.90 -17.32
C ALA A 26 -10.43 -28.86 -17.19
N ALA A 27 -10.52 -27.69 -17.86
CA ALA A 27 -9.46 -26.68 -17.89
C ALA A 27 -9.80 -25.47 -17.01
N ASP A 28 -8.78 -24.85 -16.42
CA ASP A 28 -8.91 -23.60 -15.65
C ASP A 28 -9.06 -22.37 -16.56
N ILE A 29 -8.47 -22.42 -17.76
CA ILE A 29 -8.50 -21.34 -18.75
C ILE A 29 -8.95 -21.90 -20.10
N VAL A 30 -9.87 -21.20 -20.75
CA VAL A 30 -10.35 -21.51 -22.11
C VAL A 30 -9.99 -20.37 -23.07
N LEU A 31 -9.22 -20.67 -24.10
CA LEU A 31 -8.82 -19.73 -25.15
C LEU A 31 -9.94 -19.60 -26.18
N GLN A 32 -10.80 -18.59 -26.03
CA GLN A 32 -11.97 -18.42 -26.90
C GLN A 32 -11.62 -18.23 -28.40
N ASP A 33 -10.43 -17.73 -28.69
CA ASP A 33 -9.90 -17.42 -30.02
C ASP A 33 -9.01 -18.53 -30.62
N ASP A 34 -8.72 -19.58 -29.86
CA ASP A 34 -7.74 -20.61 -30.22
C ASP A 34 -6.32 -20.05 -30.52
N ASP A 35 -5.98 -18.86 -30.01
CA ASP A 35 -4.65 -18.26 -30.19
C ASP A 35 -3.74 -18.56 -28.98
N LEU A 36 -2.61 -19.22 -29.24
CA LEU A 36 -1.60 -19.48 -28.22
C LEU A 36 -0.94 -18.17 -27.73
N GLY A 37 -0.96 -17.10 -28.52
CA GLY A 37 -0.51 -15.76 -28.11
C GLY A 37 -1.28 -15.23 -26.90
N THR A 38 -2.57 -15.59 -26.77
CA THR A 38 -3.42 -15.20 -25.64
C THR A 38 -2.92 -15.80 -24.31
N ILE A 39 -2.20 -16.93 -24.34
CA ILE A 39 -1.52 -17.49 -23.15
C ILE A 39 -0.44 -16.53 -22.64
N VAL A 40 0.34 -15.92 -23.54
CA VAL A 40 1.41 -14.98 -23.17
C VAL A 40 0.83 -13.74 -22.49
N VAL A 41 -0.28 -13.22 -23.02
CA VAL A 41 -1.01 -12.10 -22.43
C VAL A 41 -1.57 -12.48 -21.04
N ALA A 42 -2.15 -13.67 -20.92
CA ALA A 42 -2.65 -14.17 -19.63
C ALA A 42 -1.52 -14.27 -18.58
N ILE A 43 -0.33 -14.73 -18.98
CA ILE A 43 0.86 -14.76 -18.12
C ILE A 43 1.26 -13.34 -17.69
N GLU A 44 1.28 -12.37 -18.61
CA GLU A 44 1.60 -10.97 -18.29
C GLU A 44 0.62 -10.37 -17.26
N ILE A 45 -0.68 -10.60 -17.46
CA ILE A 45 -1.74 -10.17 -16.54
C ILE A 45 -1.57 -10.84 -15.17
N GLY A 46 -1.29 -12.15 -15.14
CA GLY A 46 -1.07 -12.90 -13.89
C GLY A 46 0.14 -12.37 -13.10
N ARG A 47 1.26 -12.12 -13.78
CA ARG A 47 2.47 -11.54 -13.16
C ARG A 47 2.24 -10.13 -12.64
N THR A 48 1.49 -9.32 -13.39
CA THR A 48 1.13 -7.94 -12.99
C THR A 48 0.23 -7.96 -11.76
N THR A 49 -0.82 -8.79 -11.79
CA THR A 49 -1.76 -8.98 -10.67
C THR A 49 -1.02 -9.42 -9.40
N PHE A 50 -0.12 -10.39 -9.48
CA PHE A 50 0.66 -10.83 -8.32
C PHE A 50 1.54 -9.71 -7.73
N THR A 51 2.16 -8.91 -8.60
CA THR A 51 2.98 -7.76 -8.17
C THR A 51 2.11 -6.71 -7.46
N ASN A 52 0.92 -6.44 -8.00
CA ASN A 52 -0.04 -5.52 -7.38
C ASN A 52 -0.58 -6.04 -6.05
N ILE A 53 -0.84 -7.37 -5.95
CA ILE A 53 -1.21 -8.02 -4.69
C ILE A 53 -0.19 -7.75 -3.60
N ARG A 54 1.08 -7.97 -3.93
CA ARG A 54 2.18 -7.71 -3.01
C ARG A 54 2.25 -6.24 -2.58
N LYS A 55 2.05 -5.29 -3.51
CA LYS A 55 2.04 -3.85 -3.20
C LYS A 55 0.91 -3.48 -2.23
N PHE A 56 -0.33 -3.89 -2.50
CA PHE A 56 -1.44 -3.52 -1.63
C PHE A 56 -1.38 -4.25 -0.28
N VAL A 57 -0.90 -5.49 -0.22
CA VAL A 57 -0.72 -6.20 1.06
C VAL A 57 0.34 -5.50 1.90
N VAL A 58 1.45 -5.07 1.31
CA VAL A 58 2.48 -4.29 2.03
C VAL A 58 1.90 -2.97 2.52
N TYR A 59 1.10 -2.27 1.72
CA TYR A 59 0.41 -1.04 2.12
C TYR A 59 -0.49 -1.28 3.34
N LEU A 60 -1.47 -2.20 3.22
CA LEU A 60 -2.44 -2.48 4.29
C LEU A 60 -1.75 -2.94 5.58
N MET A 61 -0.75 -3.80 5.47
CA MET A 61 -0.01 -4.25 6.65
C MET A 61 0.79 -3.12 7.30
N SER A 62 1.32 -2.17 6.53
CA SER A 62 2.01 -1.00 7.07
C SER A 62 1.05 -0.07 7.82
N CYS A 63 -0.15 0.17 7.26
CA CYS A 63 -1.22 0.92 7.91
C CYS A 63 -1.63 0.25 9.23
N ASN A 64 -1.94 -1.05 9.19
CA ASN A 64 -2.34 -1.82 10.38
C ASN A 64 -1.28 -1.83 11.48
N VAL A 65 0.00 -2.00 11.10
CA VAL A 65 1.10 -1.93 12.08
C VAL A 65 1.18 -0.54 12.70
N SER A 66 1.03 0.53 11.93
CA SER A 66 1.02 1.89 12.48
C SER A 66 -0.13 2.12 13.46
N GLU A 67 -1.33 1.64 13.13
CA GLU A 67 -2.52 1.74 14.00
C GLU A 67 -2.32 1.00 15.31
N VAL A 68 -1.87 -0.25 15.23
CA VAL A 68 -1.59 -1.07 16.41
C VAL A 68 -0.56 -0.39 17.31
N LEU A 69 0.52 0.16 16.73
CA LEU A 69 1.54 0.87 17.51
C LEU A 69 1.00 2.15 18.16
N VAL A 70 0.22 2.94 17.44
CA VAL A 70 -0.42 4.16 17.98
C VAL A 70 -1.35 3.81 19.14
N VAL A 71 -2.24 2.84 18.95
CA VAL A 71 -3.18 2.40 19.99
C VAL A 71 -2.46 1.80 21.20
N ALA A 72 -1.48 0.92 20.96
CA ALA A 72 -0.70 0.29 22.03
C ALA A 72 0.08 1.33 22.85
N SER A 73 0.60 2.38 22.22
CA SER A 73 1.31 3.43 22.93
C SER A 73 0.43 4.18 23.94
N GLY A 74 -0.86 4.41 23.62
CA GLY A 74 -1.82 5.02 24.54
C GLY A 74 -2.03 4.18 25.80
N ALA A 75 -2.15 2.86 25.61
CA ALA A 75 -2.31 1.91 26.71
C ALA A 75 -1.05 1.82 27.60
N VAL A 76 0.15 1.82 27.01
CA VAL A 76 1.42 1.69 27.75
C VAL A 76 1.77 2.97 28.50
N LEU A 77 1.53 4.14 27.91
CA LEU A 77 1.89 5.43 28.50
C LEU A 77 0.87 5.94 29.53
N ALA A 78 -0.20 5.17 29.80
CA ALA A 78 -1.33 5.56 30.65
C ALA A 78 -1.90 6.96 30.30
N GLY A 79 -1.77 7.33 29.03
CA GLY A 79 -2.16 8.63 28.52
C GLY A 79 -3.55 8.62 27.88
N PRO A 80 -3.97 9.77 27.32
CA PRO A 80 -5.11 9.84 26.43
C PRO A 80 -5.06 8.78 25.33
N GLN A 81 -6.20 8.17 25.04
CA GLN A 81 -6.30 7.25 23.91
C GLN A 81 -6.09 8.02 22.58
N PRO A 82 -5.05 7.70 21.79
CA PRO A 82 -4.75 8.45 20.57
C PRO A 82 -5.78 8.28 19.46
N LEU A 83 -6.45 7.11 19.43
CA LEU A 83 -7.45 6.75 18.44
C LEU A 83 -8.57 5.93 19.07
N LEU A 84 -9.80 6.24 18.67
CA LEU A 84 -10.99 5.55 19.16
C LEU A 84 -11.37 4.37 18.25
N PRO A 85 -12.03 3.32 18.77
CA PRO A 85 -12.37 2.13 17.98
C PRO A 85 -13.16 2.42 16.70
N LEU A 86 -14.11 3.36 16.75
CA LEU A 86 -14.89 3.75 15.57
C LEU A 86 -14.07 4.53 14.54
N GLN A 87 -13.06 5.28 14.99
CA GLN A 87 -12.11 5.96 14.09
C GLN A 87 -11.24 4.93 13.36
N ILE A 88 -10.74 3.92 14.08
CA ILE A 88 -9.98 2.81 13.51
C ILE A 88 -10.83 2.02 12.50
N LEU A 89 -12.10 1.76 12.82
CA LEU A 89 -13.04 1.11 11.90
C LEU A 89 -13.22 1.95 10.63
N PHE A 90 -13.38 3.27 10.79
CA PHE A 90 -13.49 4.18 9.64
C PHE A 90 -12.24 4.14 8.77
N LEU A 91 -11.04 4.12 9.36
CA LEU A 91 -9.81 4.02 8.58
C LEU A 91 -9.76 2.72 7.75
N ASN A 92 -9.98 1.58 8.43
CA ASN A 92 -9.87 0.27 7.82
C ASN A 92 -10.93 -0.03 6.75
N PHE A 93 -12.16 0.46 6.93
CA PHE A 93 -13.26 0.17 6.00
C PHE A 93 -13.47 1.25 4.94
N VAL A 94 -13.10 2.48 5.24
CA VAL A 94 -13.39 3.62 4.36
C VAL A 94 -12.11 4.13 3.72
N THR A 95 -11.10 4.52 4.48
CA THR A 95 -9.95 5.21 3.87
C THR A 95 -8.92 4.28 3.27
N ASP A 96 -8.68 3.10 3.85
CA ASP A 96 -7.63 2.18 3.35
C ASP A 96 -8.07 1.28 2.20
N VAL A 97 -9.38 0.99 2.10
CA VAL A 97 -9.93 0.10 1.06
C VAL A 97 -9.72 0.70 -0.33
N PHE A 98 -10.04 1.98 -0.54
CA PHE A 98 -9.98 2.56 -1.89
C PHE A 98 -8.55 2.63 -2.44
N PRO A 99 -7.53 3.10 -1.69
CA PRO A 99 -6.16 3.06 -2.18
C PRO A 99 -5.63 1.64 -2.38
N ALA A 100 -6.00 0.68 -1.53
CA ALA A 100 -5.61 -0.72 -1.71
C ALA A 100 -6.19 -1.31 -3.00
N LEU A 101 -7.47 -1.04 -3.29
CA LEU A 101 -8.11 -1.42 -4.56
C LEU A 101 -7.44 -0.73 -5.75
N ALA A 102 -7.12 0.56 -5.63
CA ALA A 102 -6.45 1.31 -6.68
C ALA A 102 -5.03 0.75 -6.97
N LEU A 103 -4.28 0.34 -5.94
CA LEU A 103 -3.00 -0.35 -6.11
C LEU A 103 -3.13 -1.66 -6.88
N GLY A 104 -4.26 -2.36 -6.74
CA GLY A 104 -4.61 -3.56 -7.51
C GLY A 104 -4.65 -3.35 -9.03
N THR A 105 -4.88 -2.11 -9.48
CA THR A 105 -5.06 -1.75 -10.90
C THR A 105 -3.82 -1.15 -11.57
N CYS A 106 -2.67 -1.14 -10.90
CA CYS A 106 -1.45 -0.57 -11.46
C CYS A 106 -0.99 -1.33 -12.71
N GLU A 107 -0.47 -0.59 -13.69
CA GLU A 107 0.21 -1.18 -14.84
C GLU A 107 1.47 -1.94 -14.38
N GLY A 108 1.73 -3.09 -15.00
CA GLY A 108 2.95 -3.86 -14.77
C GLY A 108 4.20 -3.07 -15.19
N SER A 109 5.33 -3.37 -14.56
CA SER A 109 6.59 -2.75 -14.96
C SER A 109 6.96 -3.17 -16.40
N ARG A 110 7.54 -2.27 -17.20
CA ARG A 110 7.88 -2.54 -18.62
C ARG A 110 8.79 -3.76 -18.83
N ASN A 111 9.56 -4.12 -17.80
CA ASN A 111 10.52 -5.23 -17.87
C ASN A 111 9.98 -6.48 -17.17
N LEU A 112 8.73 -6.51 -16.73
CA LEU A 112 8.15 -7.62 -15.98
C LEU A 112 8.29 -8.94 -16.72
N MET A 113 8.00 -8.96 -18.03
CA MET A 113 8.11 -10.16 -18.86
C MET A 113 9.56 -10.60 -19.13
N LEU A 114 10.55 -9.73 -18.92
CA LEU A 114 11.98 -10.05 -19.04
C LEU A 114 12.54 -10.70 -17.78
N GLU A 115 11.87 -10.59 -16.64
CA GLU A 115 12.27 -11.26 -15.41
C GLU A 115 11.93 -12.76 -15.51
N PRO A 116 12.75 -13.66 -14.92
CA PRO A 116 12.42 -15.08 -14.87
C PRO A 116 11.13 -15.33 -14.07
N PRO A 117 10.44 -16.46 -14.29
CA PRO A 117 9.32 -16.88 -13.45
C PRO A 117 9.71 -16.92 -11.97
N ARG A 118 8.77 -16.54 -11.11
CA ARG A 118 8.96 -16.57 -9.67
C ARG A 118 9.09 -18.01 -9.19
N ASP A 119 9.91 -18.22 -8.15
CA ASP A 119 9.93 -19.48 -7.41
C ASP A 119 8.56 -19.70 -6.70
N PRO A 120 7.84 -20.80 -6.98
CA PRO A 120 6.57 -21.11 -6.32
C PRO A 120 6.67 -21.15 -4.78
N GLN A 121 7.83 -21.52 -4.24
CA GLN A 121 8.09 -21.61 -2.80
C GLN A 121 8.41 -20.26 -2.15
N GLU A 122 8.58 -19.19 -2.95
CA GLU A 122 8.75 -17.85 -2.39
C GLU A 122 7.48 -17.41 -1.64
N PRO A 123 7.56 -16.97 -0.38
CA PRO A 123 6.40 -16.45 0.33
C PRO A 123 5.89 -15.17 -0.33
N LEU A 124 4.58 -14.91 -0.21
CA LEU A 124 3.97 -13.68 -0.72
C LEU A 124 4.71 -12.42 -0.20
N LEU A 125 5.00 -12.41 1.10
CA LEU A 125 5.78 -11.39 1.79
C LEU A 125 7.17 -11.90 2.15
N THR A 126 8.17 -11.47 1.38
CA THR A 126 9.59 -11.69 1.69
C THR A 126 10.02 -10.92 2.95
N ARG A 127 11.17 -11.28 3.52
CA ARG A 127 11.79 -10.52 4.64
C ARG A 127 11.93 -9.02 4.34
N ARG A 128 12.17 -8.65 3.07
CA ARG A 128 12.26 -7.25 2.66
C ARG A 128 10.91 -6.54 2.76
N HIS A 129 9.81 -7.21 2.41
CA HIS A 129 8.47 -6.64 2.57
C HIS A 129 8.16 -6.42 4.04
N TRP A 130 8.47 -7.38 4.90
CA TRP A 130 8.34 -7.22 6.35
C TRP A 130 9.14 -6.05 6.89
N THR A 131 10.40 -5.86 6.45
CA THR A 131 11.17 -4.66 6.86
C THR A 131 10.53 -3.36 6.40
N THR A 132 9.95 -3.31 5.18
CA THR A 132 9.21 -2.13 4.72
C THR A 132 7.99 -1.87 5.60
N ILE A 133 7.21 -2.91 5.89
CA ILE A 133 6.01 -2.85 6.74
C ILE A 133 6.33 -2.25 8.11
N PHE A 134 7.33 -2.80 8.80
CA PHE A 134 7.68 -2.32 10.13
C PHE A 134 8.29 -0.91 10.12
N VAL A 135 9.15 -0.59 9.16
CA VAL A 135 9.76 0.75 9.11
C VAL A 135 8.70 1.83 8.86
N PHE A 136 7.81 1.63 7.88
CA PHE A 136 6.73 2.60 7.64
C PHE A 136 5.71 2.61 8.77
N GLY A 137 5.36 1.44 9.32
CA GLY A 137 4.46 1.34 10.46
C GLY A 137 4.95 2.14 11.67
N VAL A 138 6.23 1.95 12.06
CA VAL A 138 6.88 2.70 13.15
C VAL A 138 6.99 4.18 12.80
N LEU A 139 7.40 4.53 11.58
CA LEU A 139 7.56 5.91 11.16
C LEU A 139 6.25 6.69 11.23
N ILE A 140 5.16 6.13 10.70
CA ILE A 140 3.82 6.73 10.75
C ILE A 140 3.38 6.86 12.21
N ALA A 141 3.55 5.81 13.03
CA ALA A 141 3.16 5.85 14.44
C ALA A 141 3.90 6.94 15.22
N VAL A 142 5.22 7.06 15.05
CA VAL A 142 6.03 8.11 15.69
C VAL A 142 5.56 9.50 15.29
N VAL A 143 5.28 9.72 14.01
CA VAL A 143 4.78 11.01 13.53
C VAL A 143 3.40 11.32 14.13
N VAL A 144 2.47 10.36 14.12
CA VAL A 144 1.12 10.56 14.67
C VAL A 144 1.16 10.89 16.16
N LEU A 145 1.92 10.12 16.94
CA LEU A 145 2.07 10.35 18.38
C LEU A 145 2.79 11.66 18.68
N GLY A 146 3.84 11.99 17.93
CA GLY A 146 4.51 13.28 18.02
C GLY A 146 3.58 14.44 17.70
N THR A 147 2.72 14.28 16.69
CA THR A 147 1.74 15.30 16.30
C THR A 147 0.68 15.50 17.37
N MET A 148 0.19 14.41 17.97
CA MET A 148 -0.73 14.47 19.11
C MET A 148 -0.09 15.19 20.30
N GLN A 149 1.17 14.87 20.63
CA GLN A 149 1.90 15.53 21.70
C GLN A 149 2.09 17.02 21.43
N LEU A 150 2.44 17.40 20.19
CA LEU A 150 2.57 18.80 19.78
C LEU A 150 1.23 19.54 19.81
N ALA A 151 0.12 18.87 19.49
CA ALA A 151 -1.20 19.47 19.60
C ALA A 151 -1.53 19.83 21.05
N VAL A 152 -1.20 18.95 22.01
CA VAL A 152 -1.41 19.24 23.44
C VAL A 152 -0.44 20.32 23.93
N SER A 153 0.85 20.22 23.62
CA SER A 153 1.86 21.10 24.22
C SER A 153 1.99 22.47 23.56
N TRP A 154 1.80 22.57 22.24
CA TRP A 154 2.04 23.80 21.48
C TRP A 154 0.75 24.54 21.11
N LEU A 155 -0.33 23.80 20.83
CA LEU A 155 -1.64 24.38 20.51
C LEU A 155 -2.59 24.44 21.71
N ASP A 156 -2.15 24.00 22.89
CA ASP A 156 -2.95 23.88 24.12
C ASP A 156 -4.30 23.18 23.85
N ALA A 157 -4.27 22.17 22.97
CA ALA A 157 -5.46 21.49 22.52
C ALA A 157 -6.04 20.62 23.63
N SER A 158 -7.37 20.61 23.76
CA SER A 158 -8.05 19.63 24.59
C SER A 158 -7.74 18.20 24.13
N GLN A 159 -7.89 17.25 25.03
CA GLN A 159 -7.62 15.84 24.74
C GLN A 159 -8.40 15.32 23.53
N GLU A 160 -9.69 15.65 23.44
CA GLU A 160 -10.56 15.27 22.31
C GLU A 160 -10.09 15.88 20.97
N ARG A 161 -9.63 17.14 21.02
CA ARG A 161 -9.08 17.82 19.84
C ARG A 161 -7.75 17.17 19.42
N ALA A 162 -6.89 16.83 20.36
CA ALA A 162 -5.63 16.14 20.08
C ALA A 162 -5.86 14.75 19.47
N THR A 163 -6.83 13.98 19.96
CA THR A 163 -7.27 12.70 19.35
C THR A 163 -7.78 12.91 17.93
N THR A 164 -8.57 13.96 17.67
CA THR A 164 -9.04 14.29 16.31
C THR A 164 -7.88 14.64 15.37
N ILE A 165 -6.91 15.43 15.84
CA ILE A 165 -5.70 15.77 15.08
C ILE A 165 -4.86 14.52 14.80
N ALA A 166 -4.71 13.61 15.77
CA ALA A 166 -4.01 12.34 15.60
C ALA A 166 -4.69 11.45 14.54
N PHE A 167 -6.02 11.32 14.61
CA PHE A 167 -6.83 10.61 13.62
C PHE A 167 -6.62 11.17 12.21
N LEU A 168 -6.74 12.48 12.03
CA LEU A 168 -6.55 13.12 10.72
C LEU A 168 -5.10 12.94 10.22
N THR A 169 -4.11 13.10 11.10
CA THR A 169 -2.70 12.92 10.75
C THR A 169 -2.43 11.51 10.26
N LEU A 170 -2.97 10.50 10.95
CA LEU A 170 -2.85 9.11 10.56
C LEU A 170 -3.52 8.86 9.20
N ALA A 171 -4.77 9.30 9.04
CA ALA A 171 -5.54 9.08 7.82
C ALA A 171 -4.83 9.67 6.59
N PHE A 172 -4.38 10.92 6.67
CA PHE A 172 -3.65 11.54 5.56
C PHE A 172 -2.28 10.90 5.36
N ALA A 173 -1.56 10.53 6.43
CA ALA A 173 -0.26 9.85 6.31
C ALA A 173 -0.39 8.52 5.56
N GLN A 174 -1.45 7.76 5.81
CA GLN A 174 -1.77 6.53 5.08
C GLN A 174 -2.07 6.83 3.60
N LEU A 175 -2.86 7.88 3.28
CA LEU A 175 -3.10 8.28 1.88
C LEU A 175 -1.80 8.62 1.14
N TRP A 176 -0.86 9.32 1.78
CA TRP A 176 0.45 9.61 1.19
C TRP A 176 1.34 8.37 1.10
N HIS A 177 1.20 7.43 2.03
CA HIS A 177 1.99 6.20 2.09
C HIS A 177 1.82 5.32 0.85
N VAL A 178 0.66 5.39 0.18
CA VAL A 178 0.40 4.71 -1.11
C VAL A 178 1.51 4.96 -2.13
N PHE A 179 2.02 6.20 -2.21
CA PHE A 179 3.11 6.57 -3.13
C PHE A 179 4.47 5.98 -2.77
N SER A 180 4.60 5.39 -1.58
CA SER A 180 5.79 4.65 -1.15
C SER A 180 5.81 3.22 -1.69
N MET A 181 4.69 2.70 -2.22
CA MET A 181 4.60 1.34 -2.78
C MET A 181 5.23 1.19 -4.18
N ARG A 182 5.90 2.23 -4.67
CA ARG A 182 6.45 2.26 -6.03
C ARG A 182 7.59 1.26 -6.22
N ASP A 183 7.74 0.78 -7.45
CA ASP A 183 8.82 -0.09 -7.82
C ASP A 183 10.16 0.64 -7.68
N ARG A 184 11.16 -0.10 -7.19
CA ARG A 184 12.47 0.47 -6.84
C ARG A 184 13.25 0.96 -8.05
N THR A 185 12.93 0.43 -9.23
CA THR A 185 13.51 0.78 -10.53
C THR A 185 12.82 2.00 -11.15
N SER A 186 11.61 2.36 -10.69
CA SER A 186 10.84 3.48 -11.22
C SER A 186 11.38 4.84 -10.76
N GLY A 187 11.09 5.87 -11.55
CA GLY A 187 11.42 7.26 -11.25
C GLY A 187 10.80 7.75 -9.94
N TRP A 188 11.33 8.85 -9.39
CA TRP A 188 10.79 9.42 -8.16
C TRP A 188 9.41 10.05 -8.39
N ALA A 189 9.28 10.96 -9.36
CA ALA A 189 8.02 11.67 -9.60
C ALA A 189 7.07 10.92 -10.55
N LEU A 190 7.61 10.36 -11.63
CA LEU A 190 6.83 9.61 -12.63
C LEU A 190 7.11 8.12 -12.47
N ASN A 191 6.11 7.38 -11.99
CA ASN A 191 6.15 5.95 -11.76
C ASN A 191 4.77 5.32 -12.00
N GLU A 192 4.67 4.00 -11.88
CA GLU A 192 3.43 3.25 -12.13
C GLU A 192 2.30 3.60 -11.16
N ILE A 193 2.61 4.12 -9.98
CA ILE A 193 1.63 4.58 -8.99
C ILE A 193 1.14 5.98 -9.35
N SER A 194 2.06 6.93 -9.54
CA SER A 194 1.70 8.32 -9.83
C SER A 194 1.03 8.50 -11.20
N ARG A 195 1.26 7.58 -12.15
CA ARG A 195 0.56 7.53 -13.45
C ARG A 195 -0.83 6.90 -13.35
N ASN A 196 -1.13 6.14 -12.29
CA ASN A 196 -2.42 5.47 -12.15
C ASN A 196 -3.51 6.45 -11.72
N ARG A 197 -4.47 6.71 -12.63
CA ARG A 197 -5.62 7.59 -12.38
C ARG A 197 -6.50 7.12 -11.21
N TRP A 198 -6.59 5.81 -10.98
CA TRP A 198 -7.41 5.24 -9.91
C TRP A 198 -6.86 5.59 -8.53
N ILE A 199 -5.54 5.73 -8.41
CA ILE A 199 -4.90 6.11 -7.15
C ILE A 199 -5.26 7.56 -6.80
N TRP A 200 -5.16 8.47 -7.76
CA TRP A 200 -5.61 9.84 -7.57
C TRP A 200 -7.11 9.94 -7.27
N GLY A 201 -7.93 9.14 -7.95
CA GLY A 201 -9.36 9.04 -7.67
C GLY A 201 -9.65 8.59 -6.24
N ALA A 202 -8.96 7.55 -5.76
CA ALA A 202 -9.05 7.08 -4.38
C ALA A 202 -8.62 8.16 -3.38
N LEU A 203 -7.51 8.87 -3.64
CA LEU A 203 -7.03 9.94 -2.75
C LEU A 203 -8.03 11.09 -2.64
N VAL A 204 -8.60 11.53 -3.76
CA VAL A 204 -9.63 12.59 -3.75
C VAL A 204 -10.87 12.10 -3.00
N LEU A 205 -11.34 10.89 -3.30
CA LEU A 205 -12.50 10.31 -2.63
C LEU A 205 -12.29 10.22 -1.12
N CYS A 206 -11.19 9.63 -0.67
CA CYS A 206 -10.87 9.50 0.75
C CYS A 206 -10.70 10.87 1.44
N SER A 207 -10.08 11.84 0.76
CA SER A 207 -9.95 13.21 1.29
C SER A 207 -11.32 13.86 1.48
N VAL A 208 -12.22 13.72 0.51
CA VAL A 208 -13.61 14.21 0.62
C VAL A 208 -14.36 13.50 1.75
N LEU A 209 -14.21 12.18 1.88
CA LEU A 209 -14.83 11.40 2.97
C LEU A 209 -14.28 11.80 4.35
N LEU A 210 -12.98 12.10 4.47
CA LEU A 210 -12.38 12.62 5.70
C LEU A 210 -12.88 14.02 6.05
N LEU A 211 -13.02 14.90 5.07
CA LEU A 211 -13.63 16.22 5.27
C LEU A 211 -15.11 16.07 5.69
N ALA A 212 -15.85 15.18 5.02
CA ALA A 212 -17.22 14.86 5.40
C ALA A 212 -17.29 14.30 6.83
N ALA A 213 -16.34 13.47 7.24
CA ALA A 213 -16.26 12.96 8.61
C ALA A 213 -16.18 14.05 9.67
N VAL A 214 -15.45 15.14 9.39
CA VAL A 214 -15.30 16.27 10.32
C VAL A 214 -16.49 17.24 10.24
N PHE A 215 -16.98 17.58 9.05
CA PHE A 215 -17.96 18.65 8.87
C PHE A 215 -19.43 18.18 8.89
N VAL A 216 -19.70 16.92 8.59
CA VAL A 216 -21.06 16.36 8.62
C VAL A 216 -21.38 15.94 10.05
N HIS A 217 -22.23 16.72 10.72
CA HIS A 217 -22.50 16.61 12.16
C HIS A 217 -22.87 15.19 12.64
N PRO A 218 -23.74 14.41 11.95
CA PRO A 218 -23.99 13.03 12.35
C PRO A 218 -22.74 12.15 12.36
N LEU A 219 -21.87 12.29 11.35
CA LEU A 219 -20.67 11.47 11.20
C LEU A 219 -19.60 11.88 12.22
N ALA A 220 -19.43 13.19 12.43
CA ALA A 220 -18.53 13.73 13.45
C ALA A 220 -18.92 13.25 14.86
N ARG A 221 -20.23 13.18 15.18
CA ARG A 221 -20.68 12.63 16.48
C ARG A 221 -20.38 11.15 16.64
N VAL A 222 -20.63 10.34 15.60
CA VAL A 222 -20.36 8.90 15.63
C VAL A 222 -18.86 8.63 15.81
N LEU A 223 -18.02 9.41 15.13
CA LEU A 223 -16.56 9.29 15.22
C LEU A 223 -15.96 10.11 16.38
N THR A 224 -16.81 10.77 17.17
CA THR A 224 -16.41 11.65 18.29
C THR A 224 -15.31 12.63 17.89
N LEU A 225 -15.49 13.26 16.72
CA LEU A 225 -14.58 14.24 16.15
C LEU A 225 -14.99 15.65 16.59
N VAL A 226 -13.99 16.41 17.01
CA VAL A 226 -14.13 17.83 17.40
C VAL A 226 -13.40 18.69 16.39
N ASP A 227 -13.87 19.92 16.15
CA ASP A 227 -13.17 20.85 15.26
C ASP A 227 -11.70 21.00 15.68
N PRO A 228 -10.75 20.58 14.83
CA PRO A 228 -9.32 20.64 15.12
C PRO A 228 -8.78 22.08 15.15
N SER A 229 -9.57 23.09 14.73
CA SER A 229 -9.15 24.48 14.46
C SER A 229 -8.21 24.60 13.26
N ALA A 230 -7.99 25.83 12.77
CA ALA A 230 -7.07 26.09 11.67
C ALA A 230 -5.64 25.61 11.98
N GLY A 231 -5.17 25.79 13.21
CA GLY A 231 -3.85 25.32 13.65
C GLY A 231 -3.75 23.80 13.67
N GLY A 232 -4.79 23.10 14.13
CA GLY A 232 -4.82 21.65 14.14
C GLY A 232 -4.89 21.04 12.75
N TRP A 233 -5.64 21.64 11.82
CA TRP A 233 -5.63 21.24 10.41
C TRP A 233 -4.24 21.41 9.78
N ALA A 234 -3.60 22.56 9.98
CA ALA A 234 -2.26 22.82 9.46
C ALA A 234 -1.23 21.84 10.01
N LEU A 235 -1.29 21.57 11.32
CA LEU A 235 -0.43 20.60 12.00
C LEU A 235 -0.66 19.18 11.46
N ALA A 236 -1.91 18.73 11.35
CA ALA A 236 -2.24 17.40 10.87
C ALA A 236 -1.78 17.18 9.42
N LEU A 237 -2.13 18.09 8.51
CA LEU A 237 -1.75 17.99 7.11
C LEU A 237 -0.23 18.11 6.92
N GLY A 238 0.40 19.06 7.59
CA GLY A 238 1.86 19.25 7.52
C GLY A 238 2.63 18.05 8.04
N ALA A 239 2.25 17.52 9.21
CA ALA A 239 2.90 16.36 9.80
C ALA A 239 2.64 15.08 8.98
N SER A 240 1.44 14.91 8.40
CA SER A 240 1.10 13.74 7.59
C SER A 240 2.02 13.51 6.38
N LEU A 241 2.67 14.57 5.87
CA LEU A 241 3.61 14.48 4.76
C LEU A 241 4.99 13.97 5.18
N LEU A 242 5.33 14.02 6.48
CA LEU A 242 6.65 13.62 6.99
C LEU A 242 6.97 12.13 6.73
N PRO A 243 6.08 11.16 7.01
CA PRO A 243 6.36 9.75 6.71
C PRO A 243 6.62 9.52 5.22
N PHE A 244 5.89 10.21 4.36
CA PHE A 244 6.11 10.14 2.92
C PHE A 244 7.48 10.72 2.53
N ALA A 245 7.81 11.93 2.99
CA ALA A 245 9.09 12.58 2.68
C ALA A 245 10.29 11.76 3.18
N LEU A 246 10.24 11.29 4.42
CA LEU A 246 11.27 10.44 5.03
C LEU A 246 11.36 9.06 4.34
N GLY A 247 10.23 8.49 3.93
CA GLY A 247 10.18 7.28 3.12
C GLY A 247 10.91 7.44 1.78
N GLN A 248 10.71 8.56 1.09
CA GLN A 248 11.42 8.83 -0.16
C GLN A 248 12.94 8.95 0.04
N LEU A 249 13.38 9.59 1.13
CA LEU A 249 14.79 9.65 1.51
C LEU A 249 15.37 8.25 1.75
N TRP A 250 14.65 7.41 2.49
CA TRP A 250 15.08 6.03 2.72
C TRP A 250 15.26 5.25 1.41
N HIS A 251 14.31 5.38 0.48
CA HIS A 251 14.43 4.77 -0.85
C HIS A 251 15.59 5.35 -1.68
N ALA A 252 15.89 6.64 -1.56
CA ALA A 252 17.02 7.29 -2.23
C ALA A 252 18.37 6.77 -1.70
N VAL A 253 18.53 6.71 -0.38
CA VAL A 253 19.74 6.18 0.28
C VAL A 253 19.95 4.71 -0.09
N ALA A 254 18.90 3.89 -0.03
CA ALA A 254 18.99 2.47 -0.34
C ALA A 254 19.33 2.18 -1.82
N ARG A 255 19.03 3.10 -2.75
CA ARG A 255 19.48 3.02 -4.15
C ARG A 255 20.97 3.32 -4.28
N SER A 256 21.44 4.41 -3.67
CA SER A 256 22.85 4.85 -3.72
C SER A 256 23.81 3.79 -3.14
N TRP A 257 23.43 3.15 -2.04
CA TRP A 257 24.23 2.09 -1.40
C TRP A 257 24.39 0.84 -2.29
N LYS A 258 23.38 0.50 -3.10
CA LYS A 258 23.48 -0.62 -4.06
C LYS A 258 24.34 -0.29 -5.26
N THR A 259 24.28 0.95 -5.77
CA THR A 259 25.15 1.41 -6.86
C THR A 259 26.62 1.36 -6.43
N ILE A 260 26.92 1.84 -5.22
CA ILE A 260 28.27 1.78 -4.64
C ILE A 260 28.71 0.32 -4.50
N ARG A 261 27.91 -0.56 -3.89
CA ARG A 261 28.29 -1.97 -3.68
C ARG A 261 28.48 -2.76 -4.99
N ARG A 262 27.72 -2.44 -6.05
CA ARG A 262 27.90 -3.01 -7.40
C ARG A 262 29.16 -2.49 -8.08
N SER A 263 29.56 -1.24 -7.84
CA SER A 263 30.84 -0.69 -8.33
C SER A 263 32.03 -1.36 -7.64
N THR A 264 31.95 -1.60 -6.33
CA THR A 264 33.01 -2.26 -5.56
C THR A 264 33.12 -3.75 -5.89
N SER A 265 32.01 -4.44 -6.19
CA SER A 265 32.05 -5.84 -6.62
C SER A 265 32.59 -6.00 -8.05
N ARG A 266 32.27 -5.06 -8.96
CA ARG A 266 32.86 -5.02 -10.31
C ARG A 266 34.36 -4.75 -10.28
N ALA A 267 34.81 -3.81 -9.45
CA ALA A 267 36.23 -3.50 -9.26
C ALA A 267 37.02 -4.73 -8.74
N ARG A 268 36.45 -5.50 -7.80
CA ARG A 268 37.05 -6.76 -7.32
C ARG A 268 37.06 -7.89 -8.34
N SER A 269 36.11 -7.94 -9.27
CA SER A 269 36.09 -8.95 -10.34
C SER A 269 36.95 -8.59 -11.56
N SER A 270 37.38 -7.32 -11.69
CA SER A 270 38.17 -6.83 -12.83
C SER A 270 39.68 -6.78 -12.57
N GLY A 271 40.18 -7.27 -11.43
CA GLY A 271 41.61 -7.38 -11.18
C GLY A 271 42.37 -6.05 -11.26
N ILE A 272 41.93 -5.06 -10.48
CA ILE A 272 42.80 -3.96 -10.01
C ILE A 272 42.93 -4.10 -8.50
#